data_AF-A0A1Y2D8H7-F1
#
_entry.id   AF-A0A1Y2D8H7-F1
#
_cell.length_a   1.000
_cell.length_b   1.000
_cell.length_c   1.000
_cell.angle_alpha   90.00
_cell.angle_beta   90.00
_cell.angle_gamma   90.00
#
_symmetry.space_group_name_H-M   'P 1'
#
loop_
_entity.id
_entity.type
_entity.pdbx_description
1 polymer ?
#
loop_
_entity_poly.entity_id
_entity_poly.type
_entity_poly.pdbx_seq_one_letter_code
_entity_poly.pdbx_strand_id
1 'polypeptide(L)'
;MYLRALQGYEKAWGPDHTSTLSTVNNLGNLYKNQGKLQEAEDMYLRALQGNEKAWGPDHTSTIDTVNNLGNLYKNQGKLQEAEDMYLRALQGYEKAWGPDHTSTLSTVNNLGNLYKNQGKLQEAEDMYLRALQGNEKAWGPDHTSTIDTVNNLGNLYADQGKLQEAEDMYLRALQGNEKAWGPDHTSTLDTVNNLGLLYKNQGKLQEAEDMYLRALQGKEKAWGPDHTSTLSTVNNLGNVYANQRKLQEAEDMYLRALQGYEKATGPPNDIRYRRAINTA
;
A
#
# COMPACT_ATOMS: atom_id res chain seq x y z
N MET A 1 -19.63 -16.53 -6.59
CA MET A 1 -20.82 -15.66 -6.58
C MET A 1 -20.84 -14.72 -7.78
N TYR A 2 -19.78 -13.94 -8.03
CA TYR A 2 -19.69 -12.99 -9.15
C TYR A 2 -19.92 -13.58 -10.55
N LEU A 3 -19.36 -14.75 -10.88
CA LEU A 3 -19.60 -15.40 -12.19
C LEU A 3 -21.07 -15.75 -12.43
N ARG A 4 -21.79 -16.18 -11.39
CA ARG A 4 -23.22 -16.49 -11.46
C ARG A 4 -24.06 -15.21 -11.60
N ALA A 5 -23.67 -14.14 -10.91
CA ALA A 5 -24.30 -12.83 -11.05
C ALA A 5 -24.08 -12.28 -12.47
N LEU A 6 -22.86 -12.39 -13.00
CA LEU A 6 -22.51 -11.95 -14.36
C LEU A 6 -23.39 -12.64 -15.41
N GLN A 7 -23.46 -13.98 -15.38
CA GLN A 7 -24.30 -14.75 -16.29
C GLN A 7 -25.79 -14.37 -16.18
N GLY A 8 -26.27 -14.09 -14.96
CA GLY A 8 -27.64 -13.65 -14.73
C GLY A 8 -27.93 -12.28 -15.35
N TYR A 9 -27.03 -11.30 -15.14
CA TYR A 9 -27.18 -9.96 -15.68
C TYR A 9 -27.00 -9.92 -17.21
N GLU A 10 -26.04 -10.66 -17.77
CA GLU A 10 -25.86 -10.77 -19.22
C GLU A 10 -27.11 -11.32 -19.90
N LYS A 11 -27.76 -12.34 -19.31
CA LYS A 11 -28.98 -12.92 -19.86
C LYS A 11 -30.19 -12.00 -19.71
N ALA A 12 -30.30 -11.28 -18.60
CA ALA A 12 -31.47 -10.44 -18.32
C ALA A 12 -31.42 -9.07 -19.02
N TRP A 13 -30.24 -8.47 -19.13
CA TRP A 13 -30.08 -7.07 -19.55
C TRP A 13 -29.05 -6.87 -20.67
N GLY A 14 -28.28 -7.90 -21.01
CA GLY A 14 -27.25 -7.84 -22.04
C GLY A 14 -25.85 -7.56 -21.50
N PRO A 15 -24.81 -7.77 -22.34
CA PRO A 15 -23.40 -7.65 -21.96
C PRO A 15 -22.96 -6.21 -21.68
N ASP A 16 -23.58 -5.22 -22.32
CA ASP A 16 -23.24 -3.79 -22.22
C ASP A 16 -24.10 -3.06 -21.17
N HIS A 17 -24.97 -3.77 -20.44
CA HIS A 17 -25.80 -3.15 -19.41
C HIS A 17 -24.97 -2.78 -18.18
N THR A 18 -25.32 -1.69 -17.51
CA THR A 18 -24.55 -1.12 -16.40
C THR A 18 -24.31 -2.07 -15.24
N SER A 19 -25.33 -2.80 -14.82
CA SER A 19 -25.20 -3.79 -13.75
C SER A 19 -24.29 -4.94 -14.16
N THR A 20 -24.29 -5.30 -15.46
CA THR A 20 -23.35 -6.28 -16.03
C THR A 20 -21.93 -5.75 -15.94
N LEU A 21 -21.68 -4.54 -16.45
CA LEU A 21 -20.35 -3.91 -16.48
C LEU A 21 -19.80 -3.63 -15.08
N SER A 22 -20.64 -3.21 -14.13
CA SER A 22 -20.29 -3.11 -12.71
C SER A 22 -19.87 -4.46 -12.12
N THR A 23 -20.59 -5.53 -12.47
CA THR A 23 -20.22 -6.90 -12.07
C THR A 23 -18.90 -7.35 -12.69
N VAL A 24 -18.64 -7.01 -13.96
CA VAL A 24 -17.37 -7.28 -14.63
C VAL A 24 -16.22 -6.54 -13.94
N ASN A 25 -16.36 -5.24 -13.63
CA ASN A 25 -15.35 -4.47 -12.90
C ASN A 25 -15.07 -5.07 -11.51
N ASN A 26 -16.11 -5.52 -10.80
CA ASN A 26 -15.95 -6.19 -9.52
C ASN A 26 -15.24 -7.55 -9.64
N LEU A 27 -15.44 -8.28 -10.74
CA LEU A 27 -14.70 -9.49 -11.02
C LEU A 27 -13.21 -9.18 -11.28
N GLY A 28 -12.90 -8.07 -11.95
CA GLY A 28 -11.54 -7.55 -12.08
C GLY A 28 -10.89 -7.28 -10.72
N ASN A 29 -11.59 -6.61 -9.80
CA ASN A 29 -11.12 -6.41 -8.43
C ASN A 29 -10.81 -7.74 -7.71
N LEU A 30 -11.69 -8.72 -7.87
CA LEU A 30 -11.50 -10.04 -7.26
C LEU A 30 -10.26 -10.75 -7.81
N TYR A 31 -10.08 -10.76 -9.15
CA TYR A 31 -8.90 -11.40 -9.76
C TYR A 31 -7.61 -10.69 -9.39
N LYS A 32 -7.61 -9.35 -9.35
CA LYS A 32 -6.47 -8.56 -8.87
C LYS A 32 -6.07 -8.97 -7.45
N ASN A 33 -7.04 -9.08 -6.54
CA ASN A 33 -6.80 -9.48 -5.16
C ASN A 33 -6.31 -10.94 -5.02
N GLN A 34 -6.56 -11.79 -6.02
CA GLN A 34 -6.04 -13.16 -6.09
C GLN A 34 -4.67 -13.26 -6.78
N GLY A 35 -4.08 -12.14 -7.21
CA GLY A 35 -2.84 -12.13 -7.99
C GLY A 35 -3.01 -12.58 -9.45
N LYS A 36 -4.24 -12.76 -9.92
CA LYS A 36 -4.58 -13.10 -11.30
C LYS A 36 -4.63 -11.84 -12.16
N LEU A 37 -3.45 -11.26 -12.38
CA LEU A 37 -3.32 -9.91 -12.93
C LEU A 37 -3.79 -9.82 -14.38
N GLN A 38 -3.61 -10.87 -15.19
CA GLN A 38 -4.06 -10.89 -16.58
C GLN A 38 -5.58 -10.98 -16.66
N GLU A 39 -6.21 -11.87 -15.89
CA GLU A 39 -7.66 -12.01 -15.86
C GLU A 39 -8.32 -10.74 -15.30
N ALA A 40 -7.67 -10.05 -14.38
CA ALA A 40 -8.13 -8.73 -13.91
C ALA A 40 -8.10 -7.69 -15.04
N GLU A 41 -7.02 -7.65 -15.82
CA GLU A 41 -6.84 -6.74 -16.95
C GLU A 41 -7.95 -6.93 -17.99
N ASP A 42 -8.20 -8.19 -18.38
CA ASP A 42 -9.24 -8.54 -19.34
C ASP A 42 -10.63 -8.08 -18.87
N MET A 43 -10.94 -8.26 -17.58
CA MET A 43 -12.22 -7.81 -17.02
C MET A 43 -12.33 -6.28 -17.01
N TYR A 44 -11.29 -5.56 -16.56
CA TYR A 44 -11.36 -4.10 -16.54
C TYR A 44 -11.41 -3.49 -17.95
N LEU A 45 -10.66 -4.02 -18.92
CA LEU A 45 -10.72 -3.55 -20.31
C LEU A 45 -12.12 -3.78 -20.91
N ARG A 46 -12.73 -4.94 -20.63
CA ARG A 46 -14.12 -5.21 -21.02
C ARG A 46 -15.10 -4.22 -20.39
N ALA A 47 -14.96 -3.96 -19.09
CA ALA A 47 -15.80 -2.99 -18.39
C ALA A 47 -15.61 -1.57 -18.93
N LEU A 48 -14.37 -1.18 -19.24
CA LEU A 48 -14.03 0.14 -19.78
C LEU A 48 -14.69 0.35 -21.15
N GLN A 49 -14.51 -0.57 -22.09
CA GLN A 49 -15.11 -0.50 -23.42
C GLN A 49 -16.65 -0.42 -23.34
N GLY A 50 -17.27 -1.25 -22.49
CA GLY A 50 -18.71 -1.21 -22.30
C GLY A 50 -19.20 0.10 -21.68
N ASN A 51 -18.50 0.62 -20.66
CA ASN A 51 -18.87 1.86 -19.98
C ASN A 51 -18.70 3.08 -20.90
N GLU A 52 -17.63 3.14 -21.68
CA GLU A 52 -17.42 4.18 -22.70
C GLU A 52 -18.54 4.19 -23.74
N LYS A 53 -18.97 3.00 -24.19
CA LYS A 53 -20.08 2.88 -25.14
C LYS A 53 -21.43 3.27 -24.53
N ALA A 54 -21.68 2.88 -23.28
CA ALA A 54 -22.96 3.09 -22.61
C ALA A 54 -23.14 4.53 -22.11
N TRP A 55 -22.07 5.16 -21.59
CA TRP A 55 -22.15 6.44 -20.88
C TRP A 55 -21.16 7.50 -21.37
N GLY A 56 -20.20 7.11 -22.20
CA GLY A 56 -19.10 7.98 -22.61
C GLY A 56 -17.89 7.93 -21.66
N PRO A 57 -16.78 8.57 -22.08
CA PRO A 57 -15.50 8.53 -21.38
C PRO A 57 -15.50 9.27 -20.04
N ASP A 58 -16.37 10.27 -19.88
CA ASP A 58 -16.40 11.17 -18.71
C ASP A 58 -17.36 10.71 -17.60
N HIS A 59 -18.06 9.59 -17.80
CA HIS A 59 -18.98 9.08 -16.79
C HIS A 59 -18.20 8.45 -15.62
N THR A 60 -18.69 8.63 -14.40
CA THR A 60 -18.00 8.22 -13.17
C THR A 60 -17.67 6.73 -13.14
N SER A 61 -18.56 5.86 -13.60
CA SER A 61 -18.28 4.42 -13.72
C SER A 61 -17.17 4.09 -14.72
N THR A 62 -17.03 4.88 -15.79
CA THR A 62 -15.91 4.77 -16.74
C THR A 62 -14.62 5.18 -16.05
N ILE A 63 -14.63 6.33 -15.37
CA ILE A 63 -13.49 6.89 -14.64
C ILE A 63 -13.03 5.93 -13.52
N ASP A 64 -13.96 5.32 -12.77
CA ASP A 64 -13.67 4.31 -11.75
C ASP A 64 -12.93 3.11 -12.34
N THR A 65 -13.35 2.65 -13.53
CA THR A 65 -12.71 1.54 -14.23
C THR A 65 -11.29 1.92 -14.69
N VAL A 66 -11.12 3.15 -15.20
CA VAL A 66 -9.80 3.70 -15.57
C VAL A 66 -8.87 3.76 -14.36
N ASN A 67 -9.33 4.27 -13.22
CA ASN A 67 -8.53 4.30 -11.98
C ASN A 67 -8.16 2.88 -11.50
N ASN A 68 -9.05 1.91 -11.64
CA ASN A 68 -8.76 0.51 -11.32
C ASN A 68 -7.69 -0.10 -12.25
N LEU A 69 -7.72 0.23 -13.55
CA LEU A 69 -6.65 -0.14 -14.49
C LEU A 69 -5.32 0.49 -14.10
N GLY A 70 -5.31 1.76 -13.68
CA GLY A 70 -4.09 2.42 -13.17
C GLY A 70 -3.48 1.66 -11.98
N ASN A 71 -4.32 1.27 -11.01
CA ASN A 71 -3.89 0.44 -9.89
C ASN A 71 -3.35 -0.93 -10.32
N LEU A 72 -3.98 -1.57 -11.31
CA LEU A 72 -3.55 -2.87 -11.82
C LEU A 72 -2.19 -2.77 -12.52
N TYR A 73 -2.03 -1.79 -13.41
CA TYR A 73 -0.77 -1.57 -14.13
C TYR A 73 0.37 -1.21 -13.19
N LYS A 74 0.11 -0.42 -12.14
CA LYS A 74 1.09 -0.17 -11.08
C LYS A 74 1.55 -1.48 -10.44
N ASN A 75 0.63 -2.37 -10.10
CA ASN A 75 0.94 -3.66 -9.49
C ASN A 75 1.69 -4.61 -10.44
N GLN A 76 1.50 -4.47 -11.76
CA GLN A 76 2.25 -5.20 -12.78
C GLN A 76 3.63 -4.60 -13.08
N GLY A 77 3.96 -3.43 -12.52
CA GLY A 77 5.19 -2.69 -12.85
C GLY A 77 5.13 -1.95 -14.19
N LYS A 78 3.96 -1.89 -14.83
CA LYS A 78 3.69 -1.12 -16.06
C LYS A 78 3.47 0.36 -15.69
N LEU A 79 4.56 1.03 -15.29
CA LEU A 79 4.47 2.34 -14.63
C LEU A 79 3.98 3.46 -15.56
N GLN A 80 4.27 3.39 -16.87
CA GLN A 80 3.80 4.40 -17.82
C GLN A 80 2.30 4.24 -18.09
N GLU A 81 1.83 3.02 -18.29
CA GLU A 81 0.42 2.74 -18.50
C GLU A 81 -0.40 3.08 -17.26
N ALA A 82 0.16 2.88 -16.07
CA ALA A 82 -0.45 3.32 -14.82
C ALA A 82 -0.58 4.86 -14.76
N GLU A 83 0.45 5.59 -15.17
CA GLU A 83 0.47 7.05 -15.22
C GLU A 83 -0.62 7.58 -16.14
N ASP A 84 -0.70 7.04 -17.36
CA ASP A 84 -1.69 7.43 -18.36
C ASP A 84 -3.12 7.20 -17.84
N MET A 85 -3.37 6.05 -17.21
CA MET A 85 -4.68 5.75 -16.61
C MET A 85 -5.01 6.70 -15.45
N TYR A 86 -4.08 6.94 -14.52
CA TYR A 86 -4.36 7.84 -13.40
C TYR A 86 -4.54 9.29 -13.82
N LEU A 87 -3.77 9.79 -14.79
CA LEU A 87 -3.94 11.15 -15.33
C LEU A 87 -5.31 11.29 -16.01
N ARG A 88 -5.72 10.28 -16.78
CA ARG A 88 -7.06 10.23 -17.37
C ARG A 88 -8.15 10.21 -16.28
N ALA A 89 -7.98 9.41 -15.24
CA ALA A 89 -8.94 9.34 -14.14
C ALA A 89 -9.02 10.66 -13.36
N LEU A 90 -7.86 11.30 -13.11
CA LEU A 90 -7.76 12.58 -12.42
C LEU A 90 -8.56 13.66 -13.16
N GLN A 91 -8.32 13.81 -14.47
CA GLN A 91 -9.07 14.77 -15.29
C GLN A 91 -10.58 14.49 -15.26
N GLY A 92 -10.97 13.21 -15.32
CA GLY A 92 -12.37 12.81 -15.24
C GLY A 92 -13.02 13.18 -13.90
N TYR A 93 -12.39 12.85 -12.77
CA TYR A 93 -12.93 13.16 -11.45
C TYR A 93 -12.92 14.66 -11.14
N GLU A 94 -11.88 15.40 -11.56
CA GLU A 94 -11.86 16.86 -11.45
C GLU A 94 -13.04 17.50 -12.18
N LYS A 95 -13.35 17.02 -13.38
CA LYS A 95 -14.50 17.50 -14.15
C LYS A 95 -15.84 17.10 -13.53
N ALA A 96 -15.96 15.86 -13.04
CA ALA A 96 -17.21 15.34 -12.51
C ALA A 96 -17.56 15.89 -11.13
N TRP A 97 -16.58 16.02 -10.24
CA TRP A 97 -16.79 16.28 -8.81
C TRP A 97 -15.92 17.40 -8.24
N GLY A 98 -14.97 17.92 -9.01
CA GLY A 98 -14.07 18.98 -8.58
C GLY A 98 -12.74 18.48 -8.00
N PRO A 99 -11.79 19.41 -7.76
CA PRO A 99 -10.42 19.10 -7.36
C PRO A 99 -10.30 18.54 -5.93
N ASP A 100 -11.23 18.88 -5.04
CA ASP A 100 -11.18 18.53 -3.61
C ASP A 100 -12.05 17.30 -3.27
N HIS A 101 -12.64 16.65 -4.26
CA HIS A 101 -13.45 15.45 -4.03
C HIS A 101 -12.58 14.24 -3.66
N THR A 102 -13.08 13.35 -2.79
CA THR A 102 -12.32 12.20 -2.26
C THR A 102 -11.71 11.33 -3.35
N SER A 103 -12.45 11.02 -4.42
CA SER A 103 -11.90 10.22 -5.53
C SER A 103 -10.81 10.95 -6.31
N THR A 104 -10.93 12.27 -6.45
CA THR A 104 -9.90 13.11 -7.06
C THR A 104 -8.63 13.07 -6.22
N LEU A 105 -8.74 13.34 -4.92
CA LEU A 105 -7.61 13.36 -3.99
C LEU A 105 -6.97 11.97 -3.80
N SER A 106 -7.77 10.90 -3.83
CA SER A 106 -7.27 9.52 -3.85
C SER A 106 -6.44 9.25 -5.12
N THR A 107 -6.90 9.71 -6.27
CA THR A 107 -6.15 9.58 -7.54
C THR A 107 -4.86 10.40 -7.53
N VAL A 108 -4.89 11.62 -6.98
CA VAL A 108 -3.68 12.43 -6.77
C VAL A 108 -2.69 11.70 -5.86
N ASN A 109 -3.13 11.13 -4.75
CA ASN A 109 -2.26 10.34 -3.86
C ASN A 109 -1.70 9.07 -4.56
N ASN A 110 -2.46 8.44 -5.46
CA ASN A 110 -1.97 7.31 -6.26
C ASN A 110 -0.90 7.74 -7.26
N LEU A 111 -1.05 8.91 -7.91
CA LEU A 111 -0.01 9.50 -8.74
C LEU A 111 1.25 9.82 -7.94
N GLY A 112 1.11 10.36 -6.71
CA GLY A 112 2.25 10.57 -5.82
C GLY A 112 3.02 9.29 -5.53
N ASN A 113 2.31 8.19 -5.24
CA ASN A 113 2.91 6.87 -5.06
C ASN A 113 3.59 6.35 -6.33
N LEU A 114 2.97 6.57 -7.50
CA LEU A 114 3.54 6.15 -8.77
C LEU A 114 4.84 6.91 -9.09
N TYR A 115 4.83 8.24 -8.97
CA TYR A 115 6.01 9.07 -9.19
C TYR A 115 7.13 8.73 -8.22
N LYS A 116 6.81 8.48 -6.95
CA LYS A 116 7.77 7.97 -5.98
C LYS A 116 8.42 6.68 -6.47
N ASN A 117 7.65 5.70 -6.92
CA ASN A 117 8.16 4.43 -7.44
C ASN A 117 9.00 4.60 -8.72
N GLN A 118 8.75 5.64 -9.52
CA GLN A 118 9.56 6.01 -10.68
C GLN A 118 10.83 6.80 -10.32
N GLY A 119 11.02 7.18 -9.04
CA GLY A 119 12.12 8.04 -8.60
C GLY A 119 11.92 9.53 -8.92
N LYS A 120 10.73 9.91 -9.40
CA LYS A 120 10.30 11.31 -9.65
C LYS A 120 9.87 11.96 -8.33
N LEU A 121 10.83 12.18 -7.42
CA LEU A 121 10.54 12.52 -6.03
C LEU A 121 9.90 13.92 -5.87
N GLN A 122 10.20 14.88 -6.75
CA GLN A 122 9.59 16.21 -6.70
C GLN A 122 8.13 16.16 -7.15
N GLU A 123 7.84 15.45 -8.23
CA GLU A 123 6.48 15.27 -8.73
C GLU A 123 5.63 14.49 -7.73
N ALA A 124 6.23 13.52 -7.02
CA ALA A 124 5.58 12.83 -5.91
C ALA A 124 5.23 13.80 -4.76
N GLU A 125 6.16 14.69 -4.39
CA GLU A 125 5.97 15.70 -3.34
C GLU A 125 4.81 16.63 -3.68
N ASP A 126 4.79 17.15 -4.91
CA ASP A 126 3.74 18.05 -5.40
C ASP A 126 2.35 17.37 -5.35
N MET A 127 2.27 16.10 -5.76
CA MET A 127 1.02 15.33 -5.68
C MET A 127 0.58 15.12 -4.22
N TYR A 128 1.48 14.70 -3.33
CA TYR A 128 1.08 14.48 -1.94
C TYR A 128 0.70 15.76 -1.21
N LEU A 129 1.41 16.87 -1.43
CA LEU A 129 1.05 18.17 -0.84
C LEU A 129 -0.33 18.63 -1.32
N ARG A 130 -0.63 18.44 -2.61
CA ARG A 130 -1.96 18.70 -3.17
C ARG A 130 -3.02 17.84 -2.50
N ALA A 131 -2.78 16.53 -2.37
CA ALA A 131 -3.71 15.63 -1.71
C ALA A 131 -3.91 15.98 -0.23
N LEU A 132 -2.84 16.38 0.47
CA LEU A 132 -2.87 16.78 1.88
C LEU A 132 -3.75 18.01 2.07
N GLN A 133 -3.51 19.06 1.29
CA GLN A 133 -4.29 20.30 1.35
C GLN A 133 -5.78 20.05 1.08
N GLY A 134 -6.10 19.25 0.07
CA GLY A 134 -7.48 18.90 -0.26
C GLY A 134 -8.15 18.06 0.83
N ASN A 135 -7.46 17.06 1.38
CA ASN A 135 -7.99 16.18 2.42
C ASN A 135 -8.21 16.93 3.74
N GLU A 136 -7.28 17.80 4.13
CA GLU A 136 -7.44 18.68 5.30
C GLU A 136 -8.65 19.60 5.15
N LYS A 137 -8.85 20.18 3.97
CA LYS A 137 -9.99 21.06 3.69
C LYS A 137 -11.32 20.30 3.71
N ALA A 138 -11.36 19.09 3.14
CA ALA A 138 -12.57 18.32 3.00
C ALA A 138 -13.00 17.61 4.30
N TRP A 139 -12.02 17.09 5.05
CA TRP A 139 -12.29 16.16 6.17
C TRP A 139 -11.58 16.52 7.48
N GLY A 140 -10.66 17.49 7.44
CA GLY A 140 -9.85 17.88 8.59
C GLY A 140 -8.54 17.09 8.73
N PRO A 141 -7.68 17.51 9.67
CA PRO A 141 -6.33 16.98 9.84
C PRO A 141 -6.27 15.54 10.37
N ASP A 142 -7.32 15.11 11.08
CA ASP A 142 -7.38 13.80 11.76
C ASP A 142 -8.13 12.73 10.94
N HIS A 143 -8.59 13.06 9.74
CA HIS A 143 -9.25 12.09 8.88
C HIS A 143 -8.22 11.08 8.34
N THR A 144 -8.64 9.83 8.16
CA THR A 144 -7.78 8.71 7.78
C THR A 144 -7.05 8.98 6.46
N SER A 145 -7.74 9.50 5.45
CA SER A 145 -7.10 9.88 4.17
C SER A 145 -6.05 11.00 4.32
N THR A 146 -6.27 11.92 5.26
CA THR A 146 -5.28 12.97 5.60
C THR A 146 -4.05 12.33 6.24
N ILE A 147 -4.27 11.47 7.24
CA ILE A 147 -3.21 10.75 7.97
C ILE A 147 -2.39 9.88 7.01
N ASP A 148 -3.03 9.15 6.11
CA ASP A 148 -2.35 8.33 5.09
C ASP A 148 -1.46 9.18 4.18
N THR A 149 -1.94 10.36 3.76
CA THR A 149 -1.16 11.28 2.93
C THR A 149 0.03 11.85 3.69
N VAL A 150 -0.15 12.21 4.96
CA VAL A 150 0.93 12.66 5.85
C VAL A 150 2.00 11.56 6.00
N ASN A 151 1.60 10.31 6.21
CA ASN A 151 2.53 9.19 6.31
C ASN A 151 3.29 8.98 4.98
N ASN A 152 2.64 9.15 3.82
CA ASN A 152 3.30 9.07 2.52
C ASN A 152 4.32 10.20 2.31
N LEU A 153 4.04 11.42 2.76
CA LEU A 153 5.02 12.52 2.79
C LEU A 153 6.20 12.20 3.71
N GLY A 154 5.95 11.62 4.89
CA GLY A 154 7.01 11.17 5.78
C GLY A 154 7.94 10.15 5.11
N ASN A 155 7.38 9.16 4.42
CA ASN A 155 8.15 8.20 3.64
C ASN A 155 8.94 8.87 2.51
N LEU A 156 8.33 9.83 1.80
CA LEU A 156 8.98 10.53 0.70
C LEU A 156 10.16 11.38 1.20
N TYR A 157 9.99 12.14 2.28
CA TYR A 157 11.04 12.94 2.89
C TYR A 157 12.18 12.08 3.45
N ALA A 158 11.85 10.92 4.03
CA ALA A 158 12.87 9.97 4.46
C ALA A 158 13.72 9.48 3.28
N ASP A 159 13.10 9.16 2.14
CA ASP A 159 13.81 8.72 0.93
C ASP A 159 14.64 9.84 0.29
N GLN A 160 14.22 11.10 0.44
CA GLN A 160 15.00 12.28 0.04
C GLN A 160 16.13 12.63 1.03
N GLY A 161 16.21 11.97 2.19
CA GLY A 161 17.15 12.32 3.26
C GLY A 161 16.78 13.58 4.05
N LYS A 162 15.57 14.13 3.85
CA LYS A 162 14.98 15.23 4.63
C LYS A 162 14.46 14.70 5.97
N LEU A 163 15.39 14.30 6.84
CA LEU A 163 15.06 13.50 8.03
C LEU A 163 14.22 14.26 9.06
N GLN A 164 14.34 15.59 9.16
CA GLN A 164 13.53 16.38 10.10
C GLN A 164 12.09 16.51 9.61
N GLU A 165 11.90 16.81 8.32
CA GLU A 165 10.59 16.90 7.69
C GLU A 165 9.86 15.55 7.73
N ALA A 166 10.60 14.45 7.56
CA ALA A 166 10.07 13.10 7.74
C ALA A 166 9.60 12.86 9.19
N GLU A 167 10.37 13.30 10.18
CA GLU A 167 10.04 13.18 11.61
C GLU A 167 8.74 13.91 11.92
N ASP A 168 8.62 15.17 11.48
CA ASP A 168 7.45 16.01 11.68
C ASP A 168 6.19 15.36 11.07
N MET A 169 6.30 14.81 9.85
CA MET A 169 5.21 14.11 9.20
C MET A 169 4.82 12.83 9.95
N TYR A 170 5.77 11.98 10.33
CA TYR A 170 5.42 10.74 11.03
C TYR A 170 4.86 10.98 12.43
N LEU A 171 5.36 11.96 13.18
CA LEU A 171 4.80 12.31 14.49
C LEU A 171 3.36 12.79 14.35
N ARG A 172 3.09 13.60 13.31
CA ARG A 172 1.72 14.03 12.98
C ARG A 172 0.83 12.85 12.60
N ALA A 173 1.31 11.92 11.76
CA ALA A 173 0.56 10.72 11.40
C ALA A 173 0.31 9.80 12.61
N LEU A 174 1.29 9.68 13.51
CA LEU A 174 1.19 8.88 14.73
C LEU A 174 0.08 9.42 15.63
N GLN A 175 0.08 10.74 15.90
CA GLN A 175 -0.95 11.38 16.71
C GLN A 175 -2.35 11.17 16.10
N GLY A 176 -2.48 11.34 14.78
CA GLY A 176 -3.75 11.11 14.07
C GLY A 176 -4.22 9.66 14.16
N ASN A 177 -3.32 8.69 13.93
CA ASN A 177 -3.62 7.26 13.98
C ASN A 177 -4.00 6.81 15.40
N GLU A 178 -3.29 7.28 16.42
CA GLU A 178 -3.63 7.01 17.83
C GLU A 178 -5.03 7.51 18.18
N LYS A 179 -5.41 8.70 17.69
CA LYS A 179 -6.73 9.27 17.92
C LYS A 179 -7.83 8.53 17.15
N ALA A 180 -7.57 8.14 15.91
CA ALA A 180 -8.56 7.51 15.04
C ALA A 180 -8.82 6.04 15.41
N TRP A 181 -7.75 5.31 15.77
CA TRP A 181 -7.80 3.85 15.88
C TRP A 181 -7.26 3.29 17.19
N GLY A 182 -6.56 4.11 17.98
CA GLY A 182 -5.88 3.69 19.20
C GLY A 182 -4.40 3.32 19.00
N PRO A 183 -3.66 3.15 20.10
CA PRO A 183 -2.20 2.98 20.10
C PRO A 183 -1.72 1.63 19.55
N ASP A 184 -2.56 0.59 19.62
CA ASP A 184 -2.24 -0.78 19.22
C ASP A 184 -2.80 -1.14 17.82
N HIS A 185 -3.42 -0.19 17.11
CA HIS A 185 -3.90 -0.42 15.76
C HIS A 185 -2.74 -0.58 14.76
N THR A 186 -2.93 -1.43 13.76
CA THR A 186 -1.89 -1.79 12.78
C THR A 186 -1.27 -0.56 12.08
N SER A 187 -2.09 0.38 11.59
CA SER A 187 -1.61 1.64 10.99
C SER A 187 -0.78 2.50 11.97
N THR A 188 -1.17 2.52 13.24
CA THR A 188 -0.42 3.22 14.30
C THR A 188 0.95 2.57 14.48
N LEU A 189 0.98 1.24 14.60
CA LEU A 189 2.21 0.47 14.80
C LEU A 189 3.15 0.53 13.59
N ASP A 190 2.63 0.62 12.37
CA ASP A 190 3.43 0.83 11.17
C ASP A 190 4.07 2.23 11.15
N THR A 191 3.34 3.26 11.59
CA THR A 191 3.90 4.62 11.76
C THR A 191 5.00 4.63 12.83
N VAL A 192 4.79 3.95 13.95
CA VAL A 192 5.81 3.78 15.01
C VAL A 192 7.06 3.08 14.45
N ASN A 193 6.88 2.02 13.66
CA ASN A 193 8.00 1.31 13.04
C ASN A 193 8.78 2.22 12.07
N ASN A 194 8.11 3.08 11.31
CA ASN A 194 8.75 4.06 10.42
C ASN A 194 9.54 5.12 11.21
N LEU A 195 9.01 5.61 12.34
CA LEU A 195 9.76 6.47 13.27
C LEU A 195 11.01 5.78 13.82
N GLY A 196 10.90 4.50 14.19
CA GLY A 196 12.06 3.70 14.63
C GLY A 196 13.16 3.61 13.57
N LEU A 197 12.78 3.43 12.30
CA LEU A 197 13.72 3.44 11.18
C LEU A 197 14.36 4.82 10.98
N LEU A 198 13.54 5.87 11.04
CA LEU A 198 14.00 7.24 10.89
C LEU A 198 15.02 7.61 11.99
N TYR A 199 14.71 7.33 13.26
CA TYR A 199 15.61 7.57 14.38
C TYR A 199 16.90 6.76 14.28
N LYS A 200 16.83 5.51 13.82
CA LYS A 200 18.04 4.72 13.53
C LYS A 200 18.91 5.42 12.49
N ASN A 201 18.32 5.94 11.41
CA ASN A 201 19.04 6.63 10.35
C ASN A 201 19.61 7.99 10.80
N GLN A 202 18.97 8.66 11.76
CA GLN A 202 19.49 9.86 12.43
C GLN A 202 20.57 9.54 13.48
N GLY A 203 20.83 8.28 13.81
CA GLY A 203 21.74 7.88 14.89
C GLY A 203 21.15 8.01 16.31
N LYS A 204 19.86 8.34 16.42
CA LYS A 204 19.08 8.40 17.67
C LYS A 204 18.69 6.97 18.11
N LEU A 205 19.70 6.18 18.50
CA LEU A 205 19.54 4.73 18.68
C LEU A 205 18.64 4.36 19.86
N GLN A 206 18.54 5.20 20.90
CA GLN A 206 17.66 4.91 22.04
C GLN A 206 16.20 5.15 21.65
N GLU A 207 15.92 6.25 20.95
CA GLU A 207 14.59 6.57 20.45
C GLU A 207 14.13 5.54 19.42
N ALA A 208 15.04 5.04 18.59
CA ALA A 208 14.78 3.93 17.67
C ALA A 208 14.40 2.65 18.42
N GLU A 209 15.14 2.30 19.48
CA GLU A 209 14.87 1.14 20.34
C GLU A 209 13.46 1.25 20.96
N ASP A 210 13.14 2.39 21.55
CA ASP A 210 11.84 2.64 22.18
C ASP A 210 10.67 2.48 21.19
N MET A 211 10.82 3.01 19.98
CA MET A 211 9.81 2.85 18.92
C MET A 211 9.66 1.39 18.50
N TYR A 212 10.75 0.68 18.24
CA TYR A 212 10.66 -0.72 17.81
C TYR A 212 10.13 -1.65 18.91
N LEU A 213 10.47 -1.43 20.18
CA LEU A 213 9.89 -2.18 21.30
C LEU A 213 8.38 -1.97 21.39
N ARG A 214 7.92 -0.72 21.24
CA ARG A 214 6.49 -0.40 21.20
C ARG A 214 5.79 -1.09 20.02
N ALA A 215 6.36 -1.00 18.82
CA ALA A 215 5.81 -1.65 17.63
C ALA A 215 5.76 -3.18 17.79
N LEU A 216 6.81 -3.78 18.35
CA LEU A 216 6.90 -5.22 18.59
C LEU A 216 5.81 -5.69 19.54
N GLN A 217 5.64 -5.01 20.69
CA GLN A 217 4.61 -5.37 21.66
C GLN A 217 3.20 -5.31 21.06
N GLY A 218 2.91 -4.27 20.26
CA GLY A 218 1.60 -4.15 19.60
C GLY A 218 1.38 -5.21 18.53
N LYS A 219 2.39 -5.47 17.67
CA LYS A 219 2.29 -6.45 16.57
C LYS A 219 2.19 -7.88 17.09
N GLU A 220 2.90 -8.21 18.17
CA GLU A 220 2.76 -9.50 18.86
C GLU A 220 1.33 -9.73 19.36
N LYS A 221 0.68 -8.71 19.94
CA LYS A 221 -0.72 -8.81 20.37
C LYS A 221 -1.67 -8.95 19.19
N ALA A 222 -1.45 -8.19 18.11
CA ALA A 222 -2.36 -8.12 16.97
C ALA A 222 -2.30 -9.36 16.08
N TRP A 223 -1.10 -9.88 15.82
CA TRP A 223 -0.87 -10.94 14.82
C TRP A 223 -0.10 -12.15 15.36
N GLY A 224 0.44 -12.06 16.56
CA GLY A 224 1.29 -13.09 17.14
C GLY A 224 2.79 -12.88 16.88
N PRO A 225 3.63 -13.63 17.60
CA PRO A 225 5.09 -13.47 17.58
C PRO A 225 5.76 -13.93 16.28
N ASP A 226 5.16 -14.88 15.55
CA ASP A 226 5.73 -15.49 14.35
C ASP A 226 5.18 -14.87 13.05
N HIS A 227 4.35 -13.83 13.14
CA HIS A 227 3.85 -13.13 11.95
C HIS A 227 4.97 -12.34 11.27
N THR A 228 5.03 -12.37 9.93
CA THR A 228 6.11 -11.76 9.13
C THR A 228 6.38 -10.29 9.49
N SER A 229 5.34 -9.49 9.71
CA SER A 229 5.52 -8.08 10.10
C SER A 229 6.06 -7.91 11.53
N THR A 230 5.70 -8.81 12.46
CA THR A 230 6.28 -8.85 13.81
C THR A 230 7.76 -9.20 13.74
N LEU A 231 8.11 -10.24 12.96
CA LEU A 231 9.49 -10.69 12.76
C LEU A 231 10.36 -9.64 12.06
N SER A 232 9.78 -8.85 11.15
CA SER A 232 10.47 -7.70 10.55
C SER A 232 10.86 -6.66 11.61
N THR A 233 9.96 -6.37 12.57
CA THR A 233 10.25 -5.46 13.68
C THR A 233 11.31 -6.04 14.63
N VAL A 234 11.27 -7.35 14.92
CA VAL A 234 12.33 -8.05 15.69
C VAL A 234 13.69 -7.88 15.01
N ASN A 235 13.77 -8.12 13.70
CA ASN A 235 15.01 -7.95 12.94
C ASN A 235 15.51 -6.50 12.97
N ASN A 236 14.61 -5.52 12.89
CA ASN A 236 14.97 -4.10 13.00
C ASN A 236 15.50 -3.74 14.39
N LEU A 237 14.94 -4.32 15.45
CA LEU A 237 15.45 -4.16 16.81
C LEU A 237 16.86 -4.77 16.95
N GLY A 238 17.11 -5.93 16.34
CA GLY A 238 18.45 -6.52 16.27
C GLY A 238 19.48 -5.60 15.59
N ASN A 239 19.08 -4.89 14.53
CA ASN A 239 19.93 -3.88 13.88
C ASN A 239 20.25 -2.70 14.81
N VAL A 240 19.28 -2.26 15.62
CA VAL A 240 19.50 -1.19 16.60
C VAL A 240 20.48 -1.65 17.68
N TYR A 241 20.32 -2.86 18.22
CA TYR A 241 21.25 -3.42 19.21
C TYR A 241 22.66 -3.61 18.65
N ALA A 242 22.80 -4.07 17.42
CA ALA A 242 24.10 -4.16 16.76
C ALA A 242 24.77 -2.79 16.65
N ASN A 243 24.03 -1.75 16.27
CA ASN A 243 24.55 -0.37 16.19
C ASN A 243 24.93 0.19 17.56
N GLN A 244 24.23 -0.20 18.62
CA GLN A 244 24.56 0.14 20.01
C GLN A 244 25.71 -0.70 20.60
N ARG A 245 26.25 -1.67 19.83
CA ARG A 245 27.25 -2.67 20.28
C ARG A 245 26.75 -3.63 21.37
N LYS A 246 25.44 -3.77 21.52
CA LYS A 246 24.76 -4.78 22.34
C LYS A 246 24.68 -6.10 21.55
N LEU A 247 25.83 -6.75 21.35
CA LEU A 247 25.96 -7.84 20.37
C LEU A 247 25.16 -9.09 20.75
N GLN A 248 25.05 -9.39 22.05
CA GLN A 248 24.27 -10.55 22.52
C GLN A 248 22.77 -10.33 22.26
N GLU A 249 22.25 -9.15 22.60
CA GLU A 249 20.86 -8.80 22.37
C GLU A 249 20.52 -8.74 20.88
N ALA A 250 21.46 -8.29 20.04
CA ALA A 250 21.32 -8.34 18.59
C ALA A 250 21.23 -9.78 18.08
N GLU A 251 22.13 -10.66 18.53
CA GLU A 251 22.12 -12.09 18.17
C GLU A 251 20.79 -12.74 18.57
N ASP A 252 20.32 -12.51 19.79
CA ASP A 252 19.05 -13.05 20.28
C ASP A 252 17.87 -12.63 19.41
N MET A 253 17.82 -11.35 19.00
CA MET A 253 16.78 -10.84 18.09
C MET A 253 16.88 -11.47 16.70
N TYR A 254 18.07 -11.59 16.12
CA TYR A 254 18.24 -12.20 14.80
C TYR A 254 17.87 -13.69 14.81
N LEU A 255 18.29 -14.44 15.83
CA LEU A 255 17.92 -15.85 15.99
C LEU A 255 16.41 -16.01 16.13
N ARG A 256 15.76 -15.14 16.91
CA ARG A 256 14.31 -15.13 17.03
C ARG A 256 13.63 -14.86 15.69
N ALA A 257 14.10 -13.86 14.93
CA ALA A 257 13.54 -13.55 13.61
C ALA A 257 13.71 -14.73 12.64
N LEU A 258 14.92 -15.32 12.59
CA LEU A 258 15.24 -16.47 11.73
C LEU A 258 14.33 -17.67 12.04
N GLN A 259 14.24 -18.08 13.30
CA GLN A 259 13.39 -19.20 13.73
C GLN A 259 11.91 -18.94 13.41
N GLY A 260 11.44 -17.70 13.60
CA GLY A 260 10.08 -17.32 13.24
C GLY A 260 9.82 -17.42 11.74
N TYR A 261 10.74 -16.94 10.90
CA TYR A 261 10.60 -17.04 9.45
C TYR A 261 10.63 -18.49 8.96
N GLU A 262 11.48 -19.33 9.54
CA GLU A 262 11.52 -20.78 9.26
C GLU A 262 10.18 -21.46 9.58
N LYS A 263 9.54 -21.09 10.70
CA LYS A 263 8.20 -21.59 11.04
C LYS A 263 7.13 -21.06 10.09
N ALA A 264 7.17 -19.76 9.77
CA ALA A 264 6.17 -19.10 8.93
C ALA A 264 6.21 -19.56 7.46
N THR A 265 7.39 -19.94 6.96
CA THR A 265 7.60 -20.41 5.58
C THR A 265 7.48 -21.94 5.43
N GLY A 266 7.41 -22.68 6.54
CA GLY A 266 7.43 -24.15 6.57
C GLY A 266 8.84 -24.71 6.29
N PRO A 267 9.11 -25.99 6.59
CA PRO A 267 10.38 -26.60 6.22
C PRO A 267 10.58 -26.47 4.70
N PRO A 268 11.82 -26.22 4.22
CA PRO A 268 12.08 -26.22 2.79
C PRO A 268 11.68 -27.58 2.24
N ASN A 269 10.65 -27.60 1.39
CA ASN A 269 10.21 -28.83 0.74
C ASN A 269 11.40 -29.43 -0.02
N ASP A 270 11.74 -30.65 0.40
CA ASP A 270 12.57 -31.64 -0.24
C ASP A 270 12.13 -31.83 -1.71
N ILE A 271 12.71 -31.04 -2.62
CA ILE A 271 12.68 -31.31 -4.06
C ILE A 271 14.10 -31.18 -4.62
N ARG A 272 14.76 -32.34 -4.65
CA ARG A 272 15.79 -32.77 -5.63
C ARG A 272 17.17 -32.11 -5.53
N TYR A 273 18.00 -32.57 -4.58
CA TYR A 273 19.44 -32.75 -4.83
C TYR A 273 20.02 -33.91 -4.00
N ARG A 274 19.39 -35.09 -4.07
CA ARG A 274 20.00 -36.36 -3.65
C ARG A 274 19.81 -37.42 -4.74
N ARG A 275 20.66 -37.37 -5.76
CA ARG A 275 21.24 -38.54 -6.46
C ARG A 275 22.19 -38.07 -7.56
N ALA A 276 23.46 -37.91 -7.21
CA ALA A 276 24.56 -38.02 -8.16
C ALA A 276 25.88 -38.32 -7.45
N ILE A 277 25.88 -39.14 -6.41
CA ILE A 277 27.11 -39.79 -5.92
C ILE A 277 26.72 -41.21 -5.52
N ASN A 278 27.45 -42.18 -6.07
CA ASN A 278 27.34 -43.64 -5.93
C ASN A 278 26.42 -44.35 -6.94
N THR A 279 27.00 -44.69 -8.10
CA THR A 279 27.10 -46.09 -8.54
C THR A 279 28.26 -46.18 -9.54
N ALA A 280 29.28 -46.95 -9.13
CA ALA A 280 30.18 -47.64 -10.04
C ALA A 280 29.40 -48.71 -10.81
#